data_AF-A0A2P8VXQ9-F1
#
_entry.id   AF-A0A2P8VXQ9-F1
#
_cell.length_a   1.000
_cell.length_b   1.000
_cell.length_c   1.000
_cell.angle_alpha   90.00
_cell.angle_beta   90.00
_cell.angle_gamma   90.00
#
_symmetry.space_group_name_H-M   'P 1'
#
loop_
_entity.id
_entity.type
_entity.pdbx_description
1 polymer ?
#
loop_
_entity_poly.entity_id
_entity_poly.type
_entity_poly.pdbx_seq_one_letter_code
_entity_poly.pdbx_strand_id
1 'polypeptide(L)'
;MTEQMPLTPLAQRSILKQFRRYYALLVVLLAGISILGVAWHWSLPKDYANGAPFGQAVLILLVAAILINLLSFFIQDRYVQGLLKKPNIAREFRLVPFGLRFYAQNLAIAIAFSLIGFYPLLLLFFFFAHYPIVLWLIPYHLPLGFLLGGVIRQQLR
;
A
#
# COMPACT_ATOMS: atom_id res chain seq x y z
N MET A 1 -32.57 13.15 18.24
CA MET A 1 -31.22 12.82 17.71
C MET A 1 -30.45 12.18 18.86
N THR A 2 -30.20 10.87 18.83
CA THR A 2 -29.37 10.21 19.83
C THR A 2 -27.91 10.58 19.58
N GLU A 3 -27.29 11.29 20.52
CA GLU A 3 -25.85 11.52 20.53
C GLU A 3 -25.15 10.17 20.62
N GLN A 4 -24.43 9.77 19.57
CA GLN A 4 -23.60 8.58 19.66
C GLN A 4 -22.39 8.90 20.52
N MET A 5 -22.22 8.13 21.59
CA MET A 5 -21.07 8.27 22.47
C MET A 5 -19.77 7.98 21.69
N PRO A 6 -18.67 8.69 22.00
CA PRO A 6 -17.38 8.42 21.39
C PRO A 6 -16.95 6.97 21.65
N LEU A 7 -16.18 6.40 20.72
CA LEU A 7 -15.62 5.05 20.88
C LEU A 7 -14.80 4.95 22.17
N THR A 8 -15.04 3.91 22.96
CA THR A 8 -14.24 3.64 24.15
C THR A 8 -12.78 3.37 23.77
N PRO A 9 -11.81 3.68 24.64
CA PRO A 9 -10.39 3.40 24.36
C PRO A 9 -10.10 1.93 24.04
N LEU A 10 -10.85 1.00 24.64
CA LEU A 10 -10.72 -0.44 24.37
C LEU A 10 -11.19 -0.80 22.95
N ALA A 11 -12.32 -0.25 22.50
CA ALA A 11 -12.82 -0.45 21.15
C ALA A 11 -11.83 0.10 20.11
N GLN A 12 -11.30 1.31 20.32
CA GLN A 12 -10.30 1.91 19.44
C GLN A 12 -9.05 1.03 19.29
N ARG A 13 -8.52 0.50 20.41
CA ARG A 13 -7.36 -0.40 20.41
C ARG A 13 -7.63 -1.70 19.66
N SER A 14 -8.81 -2.28 19.84
CA SER A 14 -9.21 -3.51 19.13
C SER A 14 -9.21 -3.29 17.61
N ILE A 15 -9.85 -2.21 17.15
CA ILE A 15 -9.92 -1.84 15.73
C ILE A 15 -8.53 -1.63 15.16
N LEU A 16 -7.66 -0.90 15.85
CA LEU A 16 -6.27 -0.67 15.41
C LEU A 16 -5.47 -1.97 15.33
N LYS A 17 -5.58 -2.86 16.32
CA LYS A 17 -4.89 -4.15 16.30
C LYS A 17 -5.33 -4.98 15.10
N GLN A 18 -6.62 -5.00 14.81
CA GLN A 18 -7.16 -5.73 13.67
C GLN A 18 -6.71 -5.09 12.35
N PHE A 19 -6.81 -3.77 12.21
CA PHE A 19 -6.28 -3.03 11.06
C PHE A 19 -4.82 -3.39 10.76
N ARG A 20 -3.94 -3.36 11.76
CA ARG A 20 -2.51 -3.69 11.60
C ARG A 20 -2.28 -5.13 11.15
N ARG A 21 -3.00 -6.09 11.76
CA ARG A 21 -2.91 -7.51 11.39
C ARG A 21 -3.34 -7.75 9.94
N TYR A 22 -4.48 -7.17 9.55
CA TYR A 22 -4.97 -7.30 8.18
C TYR A 22 -4.09 -6.54 7.19
N TYR A 23 -3.52 -5.39 7.56
CA TYR A 23 -2.56 -4.68 6.72
C TYR A 23 -1.37 -5.57 6.40
N ALA A 24 -0.72 -6.15 7.43
CA ALA A 24 0.43 -7.02 7.24
C ALA A 24 0.10 -8.24 6.36
N LEU A 25 -1.02 -8.91 6.64
CA LEU A 25 -1.46 -10.08 5.87
C LEU A 25 -1.73 -9.71 4.40
N LEU A 26 -2.53 -8.67 4.17
CA LEU A 26 -2.94 -8.27 2.82
C LEU A 26 -1.77 -7.70 2.02
N VAL A 27 -0.84 -6.98 2.65
CA VAL A 27 0.39 -6.53 1.99
C VAL A 27 1.21 -7.72 1.54
N VAL A 28 1.46 -8.71 2.40
CA VAL A 28 2.24 -9.89 2.02
C VAL A 28 1.61 -10.62 0.83
N LEU A 29 0.29 -10.83 0.87
CA LEU A 29 -0.42 -11.53 -0.20
C LEU A 29 -0.45 -10.74 -1.51
N LEU A 30 -0.91 -9.49 -1.46
CA LEU A 30 -1.09 -8.67 -2.66
C LEU A 30 0.24 -8.23 -3.26
N ALA A 31 1.19 -7.79 -2.43
CA ALA A 31 2.52 -7.44 -2.91
C ALA A 31 3.26 -8.68 -3.43
N GLY A 32 3.13 -9.84 -2.77
CA GLY A 32 3.72 -11.09 -3.25
C GLY A 32 3.26 -11.46 -4.67
N ILE A 33 1.94 -11.42 -4.90
CA ILE A 33 1.37 -11.68 -6.23
C ILE A 33 1.87 -10.65 -7.25
N SER A 34 1.89 -9.36 -6.91
CA SER A 34 2.38 -8.32 -7.82
C SER A 34 3.88 -8.45 -8.11
N ILE A 35 4.71 -8.75 -7.11
CA ILE A 35 6.15 -8.95 -7.27
C ILE A 35 6.40 -10.13 -8.23
N LEU A 36 5.73 -11.26 -8.02
CA LEU A 36 5.88 -12.44 -8.89
C LEU A 36 5.41 -12.16 -10.31
N GLY A 37 4.28 -11.47 -10.48
CA GLY A 37 3.76 -11.12 -11.80
C GLY A 37 4.66 -10.15 -12.56
N VAL A 38 5.19 -9.13 -11.89
CA VAL A 38 6.10 -8.14 -12.49
C VAL A 38 7.47 -8.77 -12.78
N ALA A 39 8.02 -9.56 -11.85
CA ALA A 39 9.26 -10.28 -12.06
C ALA A 39 9.16 -11.24 -13.25
N TRP A 40 8.06 -12.00 -13.34
CA TRP A 40 7.77 -12.86 -14.48
C TRP A 40 7.75 -12.07 -15.78
N HIS A 41 7.00 -10.97 -15.83
CA HIS A 41 6.90 -10.11 -17.00
C HIS A 41 8.27 -9.54 -17.44
N TRP A 42 9.12 -9.17 -16.48
CA TRP A 42 10.45 -8.62 -16.76
C TRP A 42 11.48 -9.67 -17.16
N SER A 43 11.25 -10.93 -16.79
CA SER A 43 12.10 -12.05 -17.21
C SER A 43 11.80 -12.53 -18.62
N LEU A 44 10.69 -12.11 -19.22
CA LEU A 44 10.41 -12.43 -20.61
C LEU A 44 11.37 -11.66 -21.54
N PRO A 45 11.94 -12.33 -22.56
CA PRO A 45 12.72 -11.66 -23.58
C PRO A 45 11.83 -10.68 -24.35
N LYS A 46 12.40 -9.53 -24.70
CA LYS A 46 11.79 -8.49 -25.54
C LYS A 46 12.61 -8.33 -26.80
N ASP A 47 12.04 -7.71 -27.82
CA ASP A 47 12.66 -7.48 -29.13
C ASP A 47 14.05 -6.80 -29.06
N TYR A 48 14.34 -6.11 -27.95
CA TYR A 48 15.57 -5.35 -27.71
C TYR A 48 16.32 -5.73 -26.41
N ALA A 49 15.89 -6.76 -25.67
CA ALA A 49 16.55 -7.16 -24.41
C ALA A 49 16.25 -8.61 -24.02
N ASN A 50 17.25 -9.32 -23.47
CA ASN A 50 17.12 -10.74 -23.07
C ASN A 50 16.27 -10.98 -21.81
N GLY A 51 15.59 -9.97 -21.28
CA GLY A 51 14.88 -10.04 -20.00
C GLY A 51 15.83 -10.04 -18.79
N ALA A 52 15.31 -9.69 -17.62
CA ALA A 52 16.07 -9.69 -16.37
C ALA A 52 16.00 -11.07 -15.68
N PRO A 53 17.08 -11.54 -15.04
CA PRO A 53 17.02 -12.77 -14.26
C PRO A 53 15.93 -12.68 -13.19
N PHE A 54 15.01 -13.65 -13.17
CA PHE A 54 13.82 -13.63 -12.30
C PHE A 54 14.17 -13.40 -10.83
N GLY A 55 15.18 -14.09 -10.31
CA GLY A 55 15.62 -13.93 -8.92
C GLY A 55 16.11 -12.52 -8.59
N GLN A 56 16.82 -11.86 -9.52
CA GLN A 56 17.26 -10.47 -9.34
C GLN A 56 16.07 -9.51 -9.38
N ALA A 57 15.14 -9.72 -10.31
CA ALA A 57 13.91 -8.92 -10.39
C ALA A 57 13.07 -9.03 -9.11
N VAL A 58 12.86 -10.24 -8.59
CA VAL A 58 12.17 -10.48 -7.32
C VAL A 58 12.87 -9.76 -6.17
N LEU A 59 14.20 -9.86 -6.06
CA LEU A 59 14.95 -9.21 -4.97
C LEU A 59 14.79 -7.69 -5.00
N ILE A 60 14.96 -7.07 -6.16
CA ILE A 60 14.81 -5.61 -6.34
C ILE A 60 13.37 -5.18 -6.00
N LEU A 61 12.37 -5.90 -6.52
CA LEU A 61 10.96 -5.60 -6.28
C LEU A 61 10.58 -5.78 -4.80
N LEU A 62 11.16 -6.78 -4.11
CA LEU A 62 10.93 -7.02 -2.69
C LEU A 62 11.47 -5.86 -1.84
N VAL A 63 12.70 -5.39 -2.12
CA VAL A 63 13.28 -4.24 -1.42
C VAL A 63 12.42 -2.98 -1.65
N ALA A 64 12.02 -2.72 -2.90
CA ALA A 64 11.13 -1.61 -3.21
C ALA A 64 9.79 -1.71 -2.48
N ALA A 65 9.18 -2.90 -2.47
CA ALA A 65 7.93 -3.16 -1.77
C ALA A 65 8.07 -2.90 -0.26
N ILE A 66 9.13 -3.38 0.39
CA ILE A 66 9.34 -3.16 1.82
C ILE A 66 9.42 -1.66 2.13
N LEU A 67 10.21 -0.90 1.37
CA LEU A 67 10.36 0.55 1.59
C LEU A 67 9.04 1.30 1.45
N ILE A 68 8.28 1.02 0.38
CA ILE A 68 6.99 1.67 0.12
C ILE A 68 5.97 1.29 1.21
N ASN A 69 5.84 0.00 1.51
CA ASN A 69 4.85 -0.49 2.48
C ASN A 69 5.17 -0.05 3.91
N LEU A 70 6.45 0.11 4.30
CA LEU A 70 6.80 0.66 5.61
C LEU A 70 6.36 2.11 5.77
N LEU A 71 6.66 2.96 4.77
CA LEU A 71 6.26 4.36 4.82
C LEU A 71 4.73 4.51 4.73
N SER A 72 4.11 3.72 3.85
CA SER A 72 2.65 3.63 3.73
C SER A 72 2.02 3.24 5.05
N PHE A 73 2.48 2.16 5.67
CA PHE A 73 1.96 1.67 6.95
C PHE A 73 2.01 2.76 8.01
N PHE A 74 3.14 3.46 8.14
CA PHE A 74 3.29 4.54 9.10
C PHE A 74 2.28 5.68 8.91
N ILE A 75 2.06 6.11 7.66
CA ILE A 75 1.10 7.17 7.33
C ILE A 75 -0.33 6.69 7.57
N GLN A 76 -0.66 5.47 7.15
CA GLN A 76 -2.00 4.89 7.27
C GLN A 76 -2.36 4.60 8.73
N ASP A 77 -1.44 4.05 9.52
CA ASP A 77 -1.65 3.77 10.95
C ASP A 77 -1.96 5.07 11.71
N ARG A 78 -1.18 6.14 11.49
CA ARG A 78 -1.45 7.45 12.08
C ARG A 78 -2.78 8.03 11.65
N TYR A 79 -3.13 7.88 10.37
CA TYR A 79 -4.42 8.34 9.85
C TYR A 79 -5.59 7.62 10.51
N VAL A 80 -5.54 6.29 10.60
CA VAL A 80 -6.60 5.49 11.25
C VAL A 80 -6.69 5.81 12.75
N GLN A 81 -5.56 5.98 13.44
CA GLN A 81 -5.56 6.43 14.83
C GLN A 81 -6.26 7.79 15.00
N GLY A 82 -5.98 8.76 14.12
CA GLY A 82 -6.65 10.07 14.14
C GLY A 82 -8.13 9.97 13.81
N LEU A 83 -8.50 9.07 12.90
CA LEU A 83 -9.88 8.83 12.49
C LEU A 83 -10.73 8.26 13.63
N LEU A 84 -10.20 7.29 14.37
CA LEU A 84 -10.91 6.62 15.47
C LEU A 84 -11.10 7.51 16.71
N LYS A 85 -10.35 8.61 16.81
CA LYS A 85 -10.51 9.62 17.87
C LYS A 85 -11.65 10.61 17.59
N LYS A 86 -12.21 10.63 16.38
CA LYS A 86 -13.29 11.57 16.03
C LYS A 86 -14.61 11.17 16.70
N PRO A 87 -15.38 12.12 17.24
CA PRO A 87 -16.74 11.84 17.69
C PRO A 87 -17.58 11.41 16.48
N ASN A 88 -18.52 10.48 16.68
CA ASN A 88 -19.45 10.00 15.65
C ASN A 88 -18.83 9.31 14.41
N ILE A 89 -17.57 8.83 14.50
CA ILE A 89 -16.91 8.19 13.35
C ILE A 89 -17.71 7.02 12.74
N ALA A 90 -18.47 6.28 13.55
CA ALA A 90 -19.33 5.19 13.08
C ALA A 90 -20.36 5.63 12.03
N ARG A 91 -20.88 6.86 12.14
CA ARG A 91 -21.87 7.43 11.22
C ARG A 91 -21.24 8.04 9.98
N GLU A 92 -20.07 8.66 10.14
CA GLU A 92 -19.40 9.42 9.09
C GLU A 92 -18.47 8.57 8.22
N PHE A 93 -18.05 7.40 8.70
CA PHE A 93 -17.10 6.56 7.97
C PHE A 93 -17.68 6.08 6.63
N ARG A 94 -17.03 6.49 5.54
CA ARG A 94 -17.36 6.06 4.18
C ARG A 94 -16.22 5.23 3.60
N LEU A 95 -16.57 4.04 3.13
CA LEU A 95 -15.62 3.06 2.58
C LEU A 95 -14.90 3.56 1.32
N VAL A 96 -15.65 4.11 0.37
CA VAL A 96 -15.11 4.54 -0.94
C VAL A 96 -14.09 5.69 -0.78
N PRO A 97 -14.40 6.78 -0.05
CA PRO A 97 -13.42 7.83 0.21
C PRO A 97 -12.17 7.34 0.95
N PHE A 98 -12.33 6.38 1.87
CA PHE A 98 -11.19 5.76 2.56
C PHE A 98 -10.28 5.02 1.57
N GLY A 99 -10.83 4.13 0.73
CA GLY A 99 -10.07 3.36 -0.26
C GLY A 99 -9.36 4.25 -1.29
N LEU A 100 -10.04 5.28 -1.79
CA LEU A 100 -9.45 6.24 -2.75
C LEU A 100 -8.33 7.07 -2.12
N ARG A 101 -8.51 7.55 -0.88
CA ARG A 101 -7.46 8.26 -0.15
C ARG A 101 -6.25 7.37 0.10
N PHE A 102 -6.50 6.13 0.51
CA PHE A 102 -5.45 5.14 0.71
C PHE A 102 -4.63 4.95 -0.56
N TYR A 103 -5.30 4.75 -1.71
CA TYR A 103 -4.63 4.64 -3.00
C TYR A 103 -3.85 5.90 -3.38
N ALA A 104 -4.45 7.08 -3.28
CA ALA A 104 -3.82 8.35 -3.63
C ALA A 104 -2.56 8.62 -2.79
N GLN A 105 -2.57 8.31 -1.50
CA GLN A 105 -1.40 8.45 -0.63
C GLN A 105 -0.28 7.50 -1.04
N ASN A 106 -0.60 6.25 -1.38
CA ASN A 106 0.40 5.29 -1.86
C ASN A 106 0.98 5.69 -3.22
N LEU A 107 0.14 6.17 -4.13
CA LEU A 107 0.56 6.72 -5.41
C LEU A 107 1.52 7.90 -5.22
N ALA A 108 1.20 8.84 -4.33
CA ALA A 108 2.06 9.98 -4.02
C ALA A 108 3.42 9.54 -3.44
N ILE A 109 3.43 8.58 -2.52
CA ILE A 109 4.65 7.98 -1.97
C ILE A 109 5.48 7.35 -3.09
N ALA A 110 4.86 6.57 -3.96
CA ALA A 110 5.53 5.92 -5.07
C ALA A 110 6.14 6.92 -6.05
N ILE A 111 5.42 7.99 -6.39
CA ILE A 111 5.95 9.08 -7.22
C ILE A 111 7.13 9.76 -6.52
N ALA A 112 7.03 10.07 -5.23
CA ALA A 112 8.11 10.69 -4.47
C ALA A 112 9.37 9.81 -4.43
N PHE A 113 9.22 8.51 -4.11
CA PHE A 113 10.33 7.56 -4.17
C PHE A 113 10.88 7.39 -5.58
N SER A 114 10.02 7.46 -6.59
CA SER A 114 10.46 7.41 -7.99
C SER A 114 11.31 8.63 -8.33
N LEU A 115 10.91 9.84 -7.95
CA LEU A 115 11.67 11.07 -8.21
C LEU A 115 12.98 11.13 -7.42
N ILE A 116 12.95 10.80 -6.12
CA ILE A 116 14.14 10.83 -5.25
C ILE A 116 15.10 9.70 -5.61
N GLY A 117 14.58 8.50 -5.87
CA GLY A 117 15.35 7.32 -6.26
C GLY A 117 15.82 7.33 -7.72
N PHE A 118 15.18 8.12 -8.60
CA PHE A 118 15.61 8.24 -10.00
C PHE A 118 17.01 8.82 -10.14
N TYR A 119 17.39 9.77 -9.28
CA TYR A 119 18.65 10.51 -9.44
C TYR A 119 19.91 9.66 -9.18
N PRO A 120 19.97 8.79 -8.14
CA PRO A 120 21.12 7.90 -7.93
C PRO A 120 21.08 6.64 -8.80
N LEU A 121 19.89 6.16 -9.18
CA LEU A 121 19.74 4.86 -9.86
C LEU A 121 19.79 4.94 -11.39
N LEU A 122 19.71 6.14 -12.00
CA LEU A 122 19.96 6.35 -13.43
C LEU A 122 21.35 5.82 -13.87
N LEU A 123 22.35 5.86 -12.99
CA LEU A 123 23.68 5.30 -13.24
C LEU A 123 23.73 3.77 -13.21
N LEU A 124 22.76 3.10 -12.57
CA LEU A 124 22.67 1.64 -12.45
C LEU A 124 21.64 1.02 -13.43
N PHE A 125 20.69 1.81 -13.96
CA PHE A 125 19.52 1.32 -14.70
C PHE A 125 19.56 1.46 -16.23
N PHE A 126 20.71 1.65 -16.87
CA PHE A 126 20.81 1.61 -18.35
C PHE A 126 20.28 0.30 -19.00
N PHE A 127 19.91 -0.72 -18.21
CA PHE A 127 19.25 -1.95 -18.67
C PHE A 127 17.72 -2.02 -18.49
N PHE A 128 17.08 -1.14 -17.70
CA PHE A 128 15.66 -1.27 -17.31
C PHE A 128 14.79 -0.09 -17.78
N ALA A 129 15.05 0.39 -18.99
CA ALA A 129 14.32 1.50 -19.58
C ALA A 129 12.82 1.16 -19.73
N HIS A 130 11.96 1.78 -18.91
CA HIS A 130 10.94 2.76 -19.37
C HIS A 130 9.93 3.18 -18.27
N TYR A 131 9.90 2.54 -17.09
CA TYR A 131 8.95 2.92 -16.04
C TYR A 131 9.53 2.73 -14.63
N PRO A 132 9.23 3.63 -13.67
CA PRO A 132 9.66 3.44 -12.28
C PRO A 132 9.12 2.12 -11.74
N ILE A 133 10.01 1.23 -11.34
CA ILE A 133 9.75 -0.08 -10.71
C ILE A 133 8.61 0.00 -9.68
N VAL A 134 8.64 1.08 -8.91
CA VAL A 134 7.72 1.40 -7.83
C VAL A 134 6.28 1.61 -8.31
N LEU A 135 6.06 2.11 -9.53
CA LEU A 135 4.71 2.30 -10.09
C LEU A 135 4.02 0.98 -10.45
N TRP A 136 4.78 -0.07 -10.77
CA TRP A 136 4.22 -1.40 -11.05
C TRP A 136 3.61 -2.07 -9.81
N LEU A 137 4.03 -1.62 -8.62
CA LEU A 137 3.51 -2.08 -7.34
C LEU A 137 2.31 -1.24 -6.86
N ILE A 138 1.90 -0.19 -7.59
CA ILE A 138 0.77 0.65 -7.17
C ILE A 138 -0.61 0.01 -7.32
N PRO A 139 -0.94 -0.72 -8.40
CA PRO A 139 -2.30 -1.19 -8.64
C PRO A 139 -2.91 -2.00 -7.48
N TYR A 140 -2.09 -2.77 -6.74
CA TYR A 140 -2.58 -3.57 -5.62
C TYR A 140 -2.99 -2.76 -4.39
N HIS A 141 -2.58 -1.49 -4.27
CA HIS A 141 -2.90 -0.65 -3.12
C HIS A 141 -4.36 -0.21 -3.09
N LEU A 142 -5.04 -0.21 -4.25
CA LEU A 142 -6.47 0.08 -4.33
C LEU A 142 -7.31 -1.01 -3.64
N PRO A 143 -7.24 -2.30 -4.02
CA PRO A 143 -7.97 -3.35 -3.31
C PRO A 143 -7.54 -3.46 -1.84
N LEU A 144 -6.26 -3.22 -1.51
CA LEU A 144 -5.79 -3.15 -0.12
C LEU A 144 -6.57 -2.11 0.70
N GLY A 145 -6.69 -0.88 0.19
CA GLY A 145 -7.42 0.20 0.86
C GLY A 145 -8.90 -0.12 1.07
N PHE A 146 -9.56 -0.72 0.07
CA PHE A 146 -10.95 -1.14 0.19
C PHE A 146 -11.15 -2.26 1.21
N LEU A 147 -10.31 -3.29 1.21
CA LEU A 147 -10.42 -4.40 2.16
C LEU A 147 -10.20 -3.92 3.60
N LEU A 148 -9.19 -3.07 3.82
CA LEU A 148 -8.92 -2.49 5.14
C LEU A 148 -10.04 -1.56 5.62
N GLY A 149 -10.58 -0.74 4.72
CA GLY A 149 -11.74 0.08 5.05
C GLY A 149 -12.98 -0.76 5.39
N GLY A 150 -13.13 -1.93 4.75
CA GLY A 150 -14.17 -2.91 5.06
C GLY A 150 -14.05 -3.44 6.48
N VAL A 151 -12.84 -3.82 6.91
CA VAL A 151 -12.55 -4.27 8.28
C VAL A 151 -12.91 -3.19 9.29
N ILE A 152 -12.48 -1.94 9.07
CA ILE A 152 -12.80 -0.82 9.96
C ILE A 152 -14.32 -0.62 10.03
N ARG A 153 -15.00 -0.59 8.88
CA ARG A 153 -16.46 -0.39 8.83
C ARG A 153 -17.23 -1.47 9.57
N GLN A 154 -16.81 -2.73 9.49
CA GLN A 154 -17.45 -3.84 10.20
C GLN A 154 -17.34 -3.68 11.72
N GLN A 155 -16.21 -3.18 12.22
CA GLN A 155 -15.99 -2.96 13.65
C GLN A 155 -16.62 -1.67 14.20
N LEU A 156 -17.03 -0.75 13.31
CA LEU A 156 -17.72 0.48 13.67
C LEU A 156 -19.25 0.32 13.72
N ARG A 157 -19.79 -0.82 13.26
CA ARG A 157 -21.21 -1.16 13.34
C ARG A 157 -21.52 -1.83 14.66
#